data_AF-A0A383E166-F1
#
_entry.id   AF-A0A383E166-F1
#
_cell.length_a   1.000
_cell.length_b   1.000
_cell.length_c   1.000
_cell.angle_alpha   90.00
_cell.angle_beta   90.00
_cell.angle_gamma   90.00
#
_symmetry.space_group_name_H-M   'P 1'
#
loop_
_entity.id
_entity.type
_entity.pdbx_description
1 polymer ?
#
loop_
_entity_poly.entity_id
_entity_poly.type
_entity_poly.pdbx_seq_one_letter_code
_entity_poly.pdbx_strand_id
1 'polypeptide(L)'
;MTKKEILKELDKYGDEQTKKTLIKHGAKEPFFGVKVQDLKKILKKVKKNHNLSLELYATGNSDAMYLACLMADENQITEEQLEDWVDKAYWYYLSEYAVPWITAETEYGFELGLRWIKSDEERIASAGWATLAYYAGVNQDKILDTEAYRNLLDTVEKKIHNTQNRVRFTMN
;
A
#
# COMPACT_ATOMS: atom_id res chain seq x y z
N MET A 1 20.14 -10.85 2.03
CA MET A 1 19.56 -11.54 0.85
C MET A 1 19.49 -10.54 -0.29
N THR A 2 19.75 -10.98 -1.51
CA THR A 2 19.62 -10.17 -2.74
C THR A 2 18.19 -10.24 -3.27
N LYS A 3 17.82 -9.33 -4.20
CA LYS A 3 16.54 -9.37 -4.92
C LYS A 3 16.25 -10.76 -5.52
N LYS A 4 17.25 -11.37 -6.17
CA LYS A 4 17.12 -12.68 -6.82
C LYS A 4 16.83 -13.80 -5.80
N GLU A 5 17.48 -13.75 -4.65
CA GLU A 5 17.24 -14.72 -3.57
C GLU A 5 15.84 -14.55 -2.97
N ILE A 6 15.37 -13.31 -2.80
CA ILE A 6 14.02 -13.04 -2.31
C ILE A 6 12.96 -13.53 -3.30
N LEU A 7 13.09 -13.21 -4.59
CA LEU A 7 12.14 -13.69 -5.60
C LEU A 7 12.08 -15.23 -5.62
N LYS A 8 13.22 -15.90 -5.45
CA LYS A 8 13.28 -17.36 -5.33
C LYS A 8 12.65 -17.89 -4.04
N GLU A 9 12.73 -17.17 -2.91
CA GLU A 9 12.01 -17.55 -1.70
C GLU A 9 10.50 -17.30 -1.84
N LEU A 10 10.08 -16.19 -2.45
CA LEU A 10 8.67 -15.89 -2.71
C LEU A 10 8.03 -16.97 -3.58
N ASP A 11 8.70 -17.38 -4.66
CA ASP A 11 8.25 -18.47 -5.53
C ASP A 11 8.02 -19.79 -4.74
N LYS A 12 8.90 -20.13 -3.80
CA LYS A 12 8.73 -21.31 -2.94
C LYS A 12 7.53 -21.22 -1.99
N TYR A 13 7.11 -20.01 -1.62
CA TYR A 13 5.92 -19.77 -0.81
C TYR A 13 4.66 -19.54 -1.67
N GLY A 14 4.79 -19.58 -3.00
CA GLY A 14 3.67 -19.46 -3.92
C GLY A 14 2.64 -20.57 -3.70
N ASP A 15 1.37 -20.20 -3.77
CA ASP A 15 0.25 -21.12 -3.59
C ASP A 15 -0.75 -20.91 -4.73
N GLU A 16 -0.94 -21.95 -5.55
CA GLU A 16 -1.80 -21.88 -6.75
C GLU A 16 -3.25 -21.54 -6.43
N GLN A 17 -3.77 -21.99 -5.29
CA GLN A 17 -5.14 -21.68 -4.87
C GLN A 17 -5.27 -20.20 -4.48
N THR A 18 -4.28 -19.67 -3.75
CA THR A 18 -4.17 -18.25 -3.42
C THR A 18 -4.05 -17.44 -4.70
N LYS A 19 -3.15 -17.82 -5.62
CA LYS A 19 -2.96 -17.19 -6.92
C LYS A 19 -4.26 -17.10 -7.73
N LYS A 20 -4.99 -18.21 -7.88
CA LYS A 20 -6.32 -18.25 -8.54
C LYS A 20 -7.33 -17.32 -7.90
N THR A 21 -7.32 -17.23 -6.56
CA THR A 21 -8.21 -16.34 -5.81
C THR A 21 -7.85 -14.89 -6.09
N LEU A 22 -6.57 -14.53 -5.97
CA LEU A 22 -6.09 -13.16 -6.16
C LEU A 22 -6.29 -12.66 -7.60
N ILE A 23 -6.20 -13.52 -8.62
CA ILE A 23 -6.54 -13.16 -10.01
C ILE A 23 -8.00 -12.68 -10.11
N LYS A 24 -8.94 -13.38 -9.47
CA LYS A 24 -10.37 -12.97 -9.46
C LYS A 24 -10.58 -11.63 -8.76
N HIS A 25 -9.65 -11.25 -7.91
CA HIS A 25 -9.63 -10.00 -7.15
C HIS A 25 -8.88 -8.86 -7.84
N GLY A 26 -8.23 -9.11 -8.99
CA GLY A 26 -7.57 -8.09 -9.81
C GLY A 26 -6.05 -8.18 -9.88
N ALA A 27 -5.42 -9.16 -9.23
CA ALA A 27 -3.98 -9.42 -9.40
C ALA A 27 -3.69 -9.84 -10.86
N LYS A 28 -2.51 -9.44 -11.37
CA LYS A 28 -2.04 -9.77 -12.72
C LYS A 28 -0.63 -10.35 -12.62
N GLU A 29 -0.26 -11.17 -13.60
CA GLU A 29 1.11 -11.67 -13.70
C GLU A 29 2.09 -10.50 -13.92
N PRO A 30 3.33 -10.57 -13.38
CA PRO A 30 3.88 -11.69 -12.62
C PRO A 30 3.50 -11.67 -11.14
N PHE A 31 3.09 -12.79 -10.56
CA PHE A 31 3.07 -12.99 -9.10
C PHE A 31 3.00 -14.48 -8.72
N PHE A 32 3.38 -14.83 -7.49
CA PHE A 32 3.44 -16.21 -7.00
C PHE A 32 2.21 -16.59 -6.15
N GLY A 33 1.49 -15.62 -5.61
CA GLY A 33 0.32 -15.85 -4.76
C GLY A 33 0.73 -16.21 -3.32
N VAL A 34 1.62 -15.41 -2.74
CA VAL A 34 2.19 -15.64 -1.41
C VAL A 34 1.26 -15.06 -0.34
N LYS A 35 1.00 -15.82 0.73
CA LYS A 35 0.22 -15.32 1.87
C LYS A 35 1.05 -14.30 2.65
N VAL A 36 0.41 -13.24 3.16
CA VAL A 36 1.07 -12.18 3.95
C VAL A 36 1.85 -12.73 5.15
N GLN A 37 1.36 -13.80 5.79
CA GLN A 37 2.08 -14.47 6.89
C GLN A 37 3.46 -15.02 6.46
N ASP A 38 3.58 -15.47 5.21
CA ASP A 38 4.80 -16.04 4.65
C ASP A 38 5.74 -14.92 4.17
N LEU A 39 5.20 -13.81 3.66
CA LEU A 39 5.98 -12.58 3.45
C LEU A 39 6.69 -12.13 4.73
N LYS A 40 5.98 -12.16 5.87
CA LYS A 40 6.54 -11.81 7.19
C LYS A 40 7.69 -12.74 7.63
N LYS A 41 7.73 -13.99 7.16
CA LYS A 41 8.87 -14.90 7.42
C LYS A 41 10.13 -14.44 6.69
N ILE A 42 9.99 -13.99 5.44
CA ILE A 42 11.10 -13.40 4.68
C ILE A 42 11.52 -12.08 5.33
N LEU A 43 10.55 -11.20 5.62
CA LEU A 43 10.79 -9.92 6.28
C LEU A 43 11.58 -10.08 7.60
N LYS A 44 11.28 -11.09 8.42
CA LYS A 44 12.02 -11.34 9.67
C LYS A 44 13.51 -11.64 9.44
N LYS A 45 13.87 -12.26 8.32
CA LYS A 45 15.27 -12.56 7.96
C LYS A 45 16.01 -11.32 7.45
N VAL A 46 15.35 -10.55 6.57
CA VAL A 46 15.97 -9.42 5.85
C VAL A 46 15.85 -8.09 6.59
N LYS A 47 14.83 -7.98 7.46
CA LYS A 47 14.43 -6.78 8.22
C LYS A 47 14.17 -5.61 7.29
N LYS A 48 14.07 -4.40 7.86
CA LYS A 48 14.00 -3.14 7.12
C LYS A 48 15.25 -2.97 6.25
N ASN A 49 15.06 -2.70 4.96
CA ASN A 49 16.12 -2.51 3.98
C ASN A 49 15.59 -1.70 2.78
N HIS A 50 15.81 -0.38 2.83
CA HIS A 50 15.26 0.55 1.85
C HIS A 50 15.72 0.27 0.41
N ASN A 51 17.02 0.12 0.16
CA ASN A 51 17.55 -0.16 -1.19
C ASN A 51 16.94 -1.43 -1.80
N LEU A 52 16.79 -2.48 -0.99
CA LEU A 52 16.18 -3.72 -1.45
C LEU A 52 14.68 -3.59 -1.68
N SER A 53 13.98 -2.76 -0.89
CA SER A 53 12.56 -2.45 -1.14
C SER A 53 12.35 -1.79 -2.49
N LEU A 54 13.18 -0.80 -2.86
CA LEU A 54 13.11 -0.15 -4.17
C LEU A 54 13.30 -1.16 -5.31
N GLU A 55 14.31 -2.02 -5.17
CA GLU A 55 14.59 -3.10 -6.13
C GLU A 55 13.43 -4.09 -6.28
N LEU A 56 12.77 -4.46 -5.17
CA LEU A 56 11.65 -5.40 -5.16
C LEU A 56 10.38 -4.78 -5.73
N TYR A 57 10.09 -3.52 -5.39
CA TYR A 57 8.92 -2.82 -5.91
C TYR A 57 9.01 -2.64 -7.43
N ALA A 58 10.20 -2.32 -7.95
CA ALA A 58 10.46 -2.20 -9.38
C ALA A 58 10.28 -3.50 -10.19
N THR A 59 10.13 -4.66 -9.54
CA THR A 59 9.90 -5.93 -10.25
C THR A 59 8.52 -6.02 -10.91
N GLY A 60 7.55 -5.23 -10.43
CA GLY A 60 6.15 -5.37 -10.82
C GLY A 60 5.50 -6.66 -10.32
N ASN A 61 6.22 -7.49 -9.56
CA ASN A 61 5.66 -8.70 -8.98
C ASN A 61 4.87 -8.35 -7.72
N SER A 62 3.58 -8.65 -7.69
CA SER A 62 2.72 -8.18 -6.60
C SER A 62 3.16 -8.62 -5.21
N ASP A 63 3.67 -9.84 -5.05
CA ASP A 63 4.13 -10.34 -3.75
C ASP A 63 5.42 -9.63 -3.33
N ALA A 64 6.30 -9.35 -4.30
CA ALA A 64 7.53 -8.60 -4.09
C ALA A 64 7.26 -7.11 -3.77
N MET A 65 6.31 -6.49 -4.47
CA MET A 65 5.87 -5.11 -4.22
C MET A 65 5.25 -4.97 -2.83
N TYR A 66 4.43 -5.93 -2.40
CA TYR A 66 3.88 -5.95 -1.05
C TYR A 66 4.99 -6.10 0.00
N LEU A 67 5.92 -7.04 -0.20
CA LEU A 67 7.07 -7.22 0.69
C LEU A 67 7.98 -5.98 0.71
N ALA A 68 8.13 -5.27 -0.40
CA ALA A 68 8.88 -4.03 -0.48
C ALA A 68 8.29 -2.97 0.45
N CYS A 69 6.97 -2.78 0.45
CA CYS A 69 6.31 -1.81 1.35
C CYS A 69 6.50 -2.16 2.83
N LEU A 70 6.49 -3.46 3.18
CA LEU A 70 6.79 -3.92 4.54
C LEU A 70 8.26 -3.71 4.96
N MET A 71 9.17 -3.58 3.98
CA MET A 71 10.63 -3.53 4.16
C MET A 71 11.20 -2.11 4.07
N ALA A 72 10.48 -1.20 3.40
CA ALA A 72 10.90 0.17 3.20
C ALA A 72 11.18 0.88 4.53
N ASP A 73 12.06 1.87 4.48
CA ASP A 73 12.33 2.75 5.61
C ASP A 73 11.60 4.07 5.38
N GLU A 74 10.62 4.36 6.24
CA GLU A 74 9.81 5.57 6.25
C GLU A 74 10.65 6.85 6.35
N ASN A 75 11.86 6.76 6.92
CA ASN A 75 12.78 7.90 7.07
C ASN A 75 13.68 8.12 5.84
N GLN A 76 13.68 7.20 4.88
CA GLN A 76 14.50 7.29 3.66
C GLN A 76 13.66 7.40 2.39
N ILE A 77 12.44 6.85 2.41
CA ILE A 77 11.56 6.92 1.26
C ILE A 77 11.11 8.36 1.01
N THR A 78 11.25 8.79 -0.24
CA THR A 78 10.95 10.16 -0.67
C THR A 78 9.51 10.28 -1.15
N GLU A 79 8.98 11.51 -1.14
CA GLU A 79 7.67 11.82 -1.73
C GLU A 79 7.57 11.36 -3.19
N GLU A 80 8.61 11.59 -4.01
CA GLU A 80 8.66 11.16 -5.42
C GLU A 80 8.58 9.64 -5.57
N GLN A 81 9.23 8.88 -4.69
CA GLN A 81 9.14 7.41 -4.70
C GLN A 81 7.74 6.93 -4.29
N LEU A 82 7.08 7.60 -3.34
CA LEU A 82 5.72 7.26 -2.93
C LEU A 82 4.70 7.57 -4.04
N GLU A 83 4.88 8.68 -4.76
CA GLU A 83 4.09 9.01 -5.96
C GLU A 83 4.30 7.97 -7.08
N ASP A 84 5.54 7.56 -7.33
CA ASP A 84 5.83 6.47 -8.29
C ASP A 84 5.21 5.13 -7.84
N TRP A 85 5.22 4.85 -6.54
CA TRP A 85 4.65 3.62 -5.99
C TRP A 85 3.12 3.62 -6.09
N VAL A 86 2.44 4.70 -5.71
CA VAL A 86 0.98 4.75 -5.84
C VAL A 86 0.56 4.66 -7.31
N ASP A 87 1.33 5.22 -8.24
CA ASP A 87 1.07 5.10 -9.68
C ASP A 87 1.25 3.66 -10.20
N LYS A 88 2.13 2.86 -9.61
CA LYS A 88 2.31 1.44 -9.98
C LYS A 88 1.40 0.49 -9.21
N ALA A 89 0.71 0.95 -8.17
CA ALA A 89 -0.21 0.16 -7.35
C ALA A 89 -1.51 -0.15 -8.12
N TYR A 90 -1.43 -1.12 -9.04
CA TYR A 90 -2.46 -1.39 -10.04
C TYR A 90 -3.73 -2.09 -9.51
N TRP A 91 -3.71 -2.60 -8.28
CA TRP A 91 -4.84 -3.31 -7.67
C TRP A 91 -4.85 -3.11 -6.15
N TYR A 92 -6.00 -3.39 -5.54
CA TYR A 92 -6.29 -2.97 -4.17
C TYR A 92 -5.29 -3.47 -3.12
N TYR A 93 -4.69 -4.64 -3.33
CA TYR A 93 -3.74 -5.18 -2.35
C TYR A 93 -2.51 -4.27 -2.21
N LEU A 94 -2.13 -3.60 -3.30
CA LEU A 94 -1.04 -2.62 -3.30
C LEU A 94 -1.56 -1.23 -2.95
N SER A 95 -2.66 -0.80 -3.58
CA SER A 95 -3.14 0.57 -3.46
C SER A 95 -3.85 0.84 -2.14
N GLU A 96 -4.31 -0.16 -1.39
CA GLU A 96 -5.06 0.06 -0.14
C GLU A 96 -4.32 -0.46 1.09
N TYR A 97 -3.43 -1.44 0.95
CA TYR A 97 -2.78 -2.08 2.09
C TYR A 97 -1.26 -1.93 2.11
N ALA A 98 -0.60 -1.86 0.95
CA ALA A 98 0.86 -1.83 0.88
C ALA A 98 1.41 -0.40 0.85
N VAL A 99 1.16 0.35 -0.23
CA VAL A 99 1.65 1.73 -0.39
C VAL A 99 1.10 2.65 0.70
N PRO A 100 -0.20 2.59 1.06
CA PRO A 100 -0.71 3.45 2.12
C PRO A 100 -0.05 3.24 3.48
N TRP A 101 0.35 2.01 3.81
CA TRP A 101 0.98 1.71 5.10
C TRP A 101 2.29 2.47 5.26
N ILE A 102 3.22 2.28 4.31
CA ILE A 102 4.52 2.96 4.36
C ILE A 102 4.35 4.48 4.24
N THR A 103 3.41 4.94 3.42
CA THR A 103 3.13 6.38 3.25
C THR A 103 2.70 7.01 4.57
N ALA A 104 1.80 6.35 5.31
CA ALA A 104 1.27 6.84 6.58
C ALA A 104 2.32 6.97 7.70
N GLU A 105 3.41 6.21 7.61
CA GLU A 105 4.54 6.27 8.56
C GLU A 105 5.54 7.40 8.24
N THR A 106 5.38 8.09 7.10
CA THR A 106 6.26 9.19 6.68
C THR A 106 5.77 10.57 7.10
N GLU A 107 6.66 11.57 7.09
CA GLU A 107 6.30 12.98 7.31
C GLU A 107 5.36 13.55 6.23
N TYR A 108 5.41 13.00 5.01
CA TYR A 108 4.58 13.40 3.88
C TYR A 108 3.18 12.75 3.90
N GLY A 109 2.96 11.76 4.78
CA GLY A 109 1.84 10.83 4.65
C GLY A 109 0.47 11.48 4.68
N PHE A 110 0.28 12.47 5.54
CA PHE A 110 -0.99 13.19 5.63
C PHE A 110 -1.26 14.05 4.39
N GLU A 111 -0.24 14.78 3.91
CA GLU A 111 -0.37 15.64 2.74
C GLU A 111 -0.62 14.82 1.46
N LEU A 112 0.15 13.74 1.26
CA LEU A 112 -0.04 12.81 0.16
C LEU A 112 -1.43 12.17 0.20
N GLY A 113 -1.89 11.75 1.38
CA GLY A 113 -3.25 11.25 1.57
C GLY A 113 -4.31 12.23 1.08
N LEU A 114 -4.24 13.50 1.52
CA LEU A 114 -5.16 14.57 1.10
C LEU A 114 -5.06 14.91 -0.40
N ARG A 115 -3.90 14.73 -1.01
CA ARG A 115 -3.69 14.91 -2.45
C ARG A 115 -4.34 13.78 -3.24
N TRP A 116 -4.04 12.54 -2.86
CA TRP A 116 -4.49 11.33 -3.57
C TRP A 116 -6.00 11.17 -3.57
N ILE A 117 -6.72 11.52 -2.48
CA ILE A 117 -8.20 11.45 -2.46
C ILE A 117 -8.89 12.36 -3.49
N LYS A 118 -8.17 13.32 -4.08
CA LYS A 118 -8.68 14.22 -5.12
C LYS A 118 -8.46 13.67 -6.54
N SER A 119 -7.77 12.54 -6.68
CA SER A 119 -7.53 11.91 -7.98
C SER A 119 -8.82 11.35 -8.58
N ASP A 120 -8.98 11.48 -9.89
CA ASP A 120 -10.06 10.82 -10.65
C ASP A 120 -9.79 9.31 -10.84
N GLU A 121 -8.54 8.86 -10.64
CA GLU A 121 -8.17 7.46 -10.71
C GLU A 121 -8.57 6.73 -9.42
N GLU A 122 -9.50 5.77 -9.53
CA GLU A 122 -10.08 5.04 -8.41
C GLU A 122 -9.03 4.50 -7.42
N ARG A 123 -7.99 3.87 -7.95
CA ARG A 123 -6.92 3.23 -7.16
C ARG A 123 -6.11 4.25 -6.35
N ILE A 124 -5.85 5.43 -6.90
CA ILE A 124 -5.09 6.50 -6.25
C ILE A 124 -5.98 7.15 -5.19
N ALA A 125 -7.24 7.44 -5.53
CA ALA A 125 -8.20 7.96 -4.57
C ALA A 125 -8.38 6.99 -3.37
N SER A 126 -8.51 5.70 -3.63
CA SER A 126 -8.54 4.65 -2.59
C SER A 126 -7.27 4.63 -1.75
N ALA A 127 -6.09 4.77 -2.37
CA ALA A 127 -4.83 4.86 -1.65
C ALA A 127 -4.77 6.07 -0.73
N GLY A 128 -5.30 7.22 -1.16
CA GLY A 128 -5.41 8.41 -0.33
C GLY A 128 -6.24 8.17 0.92
N TRP A 129 -7.44 7.60 0.77
CA TRP A 129 -8.33 7.30 1.90
C TRP A 129 -7.72 6.29 2.87
N ALA A 130 -7.12 5.21 2.34
CA ALA A 130 -6.41 4.23 3.15
C ALA A 130 -5.21 4.85 3.89
N THR A 131 -4.48 5.75 3.24
CA THR A 131 -3.31 6.44 3.84
C THR A 131 -3.75 7.30 5.02
N LEU A 132 -4.83 8.06 4.86
CA LEU A 132 -5.38 8.89 5.94
C LEU A 132 -5.88 8.03 7.12
N ALA A 133 -6.52 6.89 6.83
CA ALA A 133 -6.93 5.95 7.89
C ALA A 133 -5.73 5.36 8.64
N TYR A 134 -4.68 4.94 7.93
CA TYR A 134 -3.46 4.43 8.56
C TYR A 134 -2.69 5.53 9.30
N TYR A 135 -2.64 6.75 8.77
CA TYR A 135 -1.99 7.89 9.40
C TYR A 135 -2.61 8.18 10.78
N ALA A 136 -3.94 8.15 10.88
CA ALA A 136 -4.65 8.24 12.15
C ALA A 136 -4.31 7.09 13.11
N GLY A 137 -4.08 5.88 12.59
CA GLY A 137 -3.77 4.69 13.39
C GLY A 137 -2.33 4.63 13.92
N VAL A 138 -1.36 5.21 13.22
CA VAL A 138 0.07 5.18 13.61
C VAL A 138 0.53 6.43 14.36
N ASN A 139 -0.28 7.50 14.38
CA ASN A 139 0.01 8.74 15.08
C ASN A 139 -0.85 8.93 16.34
N GLN A 140 -0.33 9.71 17.29
CA GLN A 140 -1.09 10.10 18.48
C GLN A 140 -2.10 11.20 18.14
N ASP A 141 -3.27 11.21 18.79
CA ASP A 141 -4.34 12.20 18.59
C ASP A 141 -3.85 13.66 18.57
N LYS A 142 -2.86 14.00 19.42
CA LYS A 142 -2.28 15.35 19.51
C LYS A 142 -1.57 15.83 18.23
N ILE A 143 -1.18 14.90 17.34
CA ILE A 143 -0.51 15.16 16.06
C ILE A 143 -1.57 15.30 14.95
N LEU A 144 -2.75 14.70 15.13
CA LEU A 144 -3.77 14.65 14.10
C LEU A 144 -4.44 16.01 13.90
N ASP A 145 -4.57 16.41 12.65
CA ASP A 145 -5.41 17.54 12.25
C ASP A 145 -6.89 17.16 12.36
N THR A 146 -7.45 17.36 13.55
CA THR A 146 -8.83 16.98 13.88
C THR A 146 -9.85 17.74 13.02
N GLU A 147 -9.55 18.98 12.61
CA GLU A 147 -10.42 19.76 11.74
C GLU A 147 -10.46 19.16 10.33
N ALA A 148 -9.30 18.79 9.78
CA ALA A 148 -9.24 18.09 8.52
C ALA A 148 -9.99 16.74 8.56
N TYR A 149 -9.83 15.93 9.63
CA TYR A 149 -10.59 14.68 9.76
C TYR A 149 -12.11 14.91 9.86
N ARG A 150 -12.56 15.97 10.53
CA ARG A 150 -13.98 16.34 10.53
C ARG A 150 -14.49 16.65 9.12
N ASN A 151 -13.72 17.42 8.34
CA ASN A 151 -14.06 17.73 6.94
C ASN A 151 -14.05 16.47 6.04
N LEU A 152 -13.16 15.52 6.32
CA LEU A 152 -13.14 14.22 5.65
C LEU A 152 -14.41 13.41 5.97
N LEU A 153 -14.84 13.37 7.23
CA LEU A 153 -16.09 12.70 7.63
C LEU A 153 -17.32 13.33 6.98
N ASP A 154 -17.41 14.66 6.94
CA ASP A 154 -18.48 15.37 6.24
C ASP A 154 -18.50 15.04 4.73
N THR A 155 -17.31 14.82 4.15
CA THR A 155 -17.18 14.41 2.74
C THR A 155 -17.68 12.98 2.55
N VAL A 156 -17.32 12.07 3.45
CA VAL A 156 -17.78 10.68 3.44
C VAL A 156 -19.31 10.63 3.54
N GLU A 157 -19.91 11.30 4.53
CA GLU A 157 -21.37 11.36 4.72
C GLU A 157 -22.10 11.77 3.43
N LYS A 158 -21.60 12.79 2.74
CA LYS A 158 -22.24 13.35 1.54
C LYS A 158 -22.02 12.52 0.28
N LYS A 159 -20.89 11.82 0.16
CA LYS A 159 -20.42 11.26 -1.13
C LYS A 159 -20.27 9.74 -1.17
N ILE A 160 -20.18 9.04 -0.05
CA ILE A 160 -19.83 7.60 0.02
C ILE A 160 -20.72 6.71 -0.86
N HIS A 161 -22.03 6.98 -0.93
CA HIS A 161 -22.94 6.15 -1.74
C HIS A 161 -22.77 6.36 -3.25
N ASN A 162 -22.25 7.52 -3.66
CA ASN A 162 -22.11 7.92 -5.07
C ASN A 162 -20.66 7.82 -5.60
N THR A 163 -19.73 7.31 -4.80
CA THR A 163 -18.34 7.10 -5.23
C THR A 163 -18.11 5.70 -5.82
N GLN A 164 -16.94 5.53 -6.43
CA GLN A 164 -16.51 4.26 -7.02
C GLN A 164 -16.32 3.18 -5.95
N ASN A 165 -16.40 1.90 -6.31
CA ASN A 165 -16.56 0.81 -5.33
C ASN A 165 -15.36 0.67 -4.38
N ARG A 166 -14.12 0.80 -4.87
CA ARG A 166 -12.92 0.75 -4.01
C ARG A 166 -12.81 1.99 -3.15
N VAL A 167 -13.14 3.17 -3.68
CA VAL A 167 -13.12 4.42 -2.89
C VAL A 167 -14.16 4.34 -1.77
N ARG A 168 -15.36 3.80 -2.05
CA ARG A 168 -16.40 3.57 -1.06
C ARG A 168 -15.91 2.64 0.05
N PHE A 169 -15.19 1.58 -0.33
CA PHE A 169 -14.62 0.64 0.63
C PHE A 169 -13.60 1.31 1.54
N THR A 170 -12.70 2.14 1.01
CA THR A 170 -11.67 2.83 1.81
C THR A 170 -12.18 4.04 2.59
N MET A 171 -13.33 4.61 2.21
CA MET A 171 -14.02 5.65 2.99
C MET A 171 -14.74 5.09 4.23
N ASN A 172 -15.03 3.78 4.25
CA ASN A 172 -15.81 3.08 5.28
C ASN A 172 -14.90 2.38 6.29
#